data_AF-A0AAV5T1C5-F1
#
_entry.id   AF-A0AAV5T1C5-F1
#
_cell.length_a   1.000
_cell.length_b   1.000
_cell.length_c   1.000
_cell.angle_alpha   90.00
_cell.angle_beta   90.00
_cell.angle_gamma   90.00
#
_symmetry.space_group_name_H-M   'P 1'
#
loop_
_entity.id
_entity.type
_entity.pdbx_description
1 polymer ?
#
loop_
_entity_poly.entity_id
_entity_poly.type
_entity_poly.pdbx_seq_one_letter_code
_entity_poly.pdbx_strand_id
1 'polypeptide(L)'
;MNFSVQLLLSSVVKILIALCVIAVICLIDPSYVTAYININYEIVIIYVFSALTLLYCVVSIVMYLMMSRKEGRVTTNHSIAEVIFSLAQVIAWLIVLGVGGTISQRTIIESGETFGWIGALSGVIVGSFLLIAAIFIINVIPSLYPFYSCYILSIVFISGDKREDSL
;
A
#
# COMPACT_ATOMS: atom_id res chain seq x y z
N MET A 1 -16.25 -13.85 -4.50
CA MET A 1 -16.12 -13.71 -3.02
C MET A 1 -17.28 -12.88 -2.53
N ASN A 2 -17.92 -13.22 -1.41
CA ASN A 2 -19.01 -12.40 -0.87
C ASN A 2 -18.48 -11.00 -0.54
N PHE A 3 -19.12 -9.98 -1.09
CA PHE A 3 -18.75 -8.57 -1.01
C PHE A 3 -18.38 -8.09 0.41
N SER A 4 -19.22 -8.45 1.38
CA SER A 4 -19.03 -8.10 2.78
C SER A 4 -17.77 -8.73 3.38
N VAL A 5 -17.40 -9.93 2.92
CA VAL A 5 -16.21 -10.66 3.38
C VAL A 5 -14.93 -9.99 2.88
N GLN A 6 -14.95 -9.44 1.66
CA GLN A 6 -13.79 -8.73 1.11
C GLN A 6 -13.45 -7.47 1.89
N LEU A 7 -14.46 -6.65 2.14
CA LEU A 7 -14.27 -5.42 2.91
C LEU A 7 -13.90 -5.71 4.35
N LEU A 8 -14.53 -6.72 4.97
CA LEU A 8 -14.20 -7.15 6.32
C LEU A 8 -12.75 -7.64 6.41
N LEU A 9 -12.31 -8.50 5.48
CA LEU A 9 -10.94 -8.99 5.44
C LEU A 9 -9.93 -7.84 5.27
N SER A 10 -10.20 -6.90 4.37
CA SER A 10 -9.34 -5.72 4.19
C SER A 10 -9.27 -4.85 5.45
N SER A 11 -10.40 -4.67 6.15
CA SER A 11 -10.42 -3.88 7.40
C SER A 11 -9.60 -4.52 8.52
N VAL A 12 -9.65 -5.86 8.65
CA VAL A 12 -8.86 -6.61 9.63
C VAL A 12 -7.36 -6.48 9.35
N VAL A 13 -6.96 -6.62 8.07
CA VAL A 13 -5.55 -6.46 7.68
C VAL A 13 -5.06 -5.02 7.95
N LYS A 14 -5.90 -4.00 7.75
CA LYS A 14 -5.55 -2.61 8.05
C LYS A 14 -5.36 -2.36 9.55
N ILE A 15 -6.16 -2.98 10.41
CA ILE A 15 -5.96 -2.93 11.86
C ILE A 15 -4.62 -3.56 12.24
N LEU A 16 -4.29 -4.71 11.66
CA LEU A 16 -2.98 -5.35 11.86
C LEU A 16 -1.83 -4.43 11.44
N ILE A 17 -1.93 -3.80 10.25
CA ILE A 17 -0.94 -2.82 9.79
C ILE A 17 -0.79 -1.68 10.79
N ALA A 18 -1.91 -1.10 11.27
CA ALA A 18 -1.86 -0.01 12.24
C ALA A 18 -1.15 -0.41 13.55
N LEU A 19 -1.40 -1.63 14.06
CA LEU A 19 -0.70 -2.14 15.25
C LEU A 19 0.80 -2.33 14.99
N CYS A 20 1.19 -2.85 13.83
CA CYS A 20 2.59 -2.97 13.45
C CYS A 20 3.27 -1.59 13.33
N VAL A 21 2.58 -0.58 12.77
CA VAL A 21 3.12 0.78 12.67
C VAL A 21 3.27 1.42 14.04
N ILE A 22 2.32 1.22 14.96
CA ILE A 22 2.45 1.67 16.34
C ILE A 22 3.68 1.02 17.00
N ALA A 23 3.88 -0.29 16.80
CA ALA A 23 5.06 -0.98 17.31
C ALA A 23 6.36 -0.40 16.72
N VAL A 24 6.40 -0.09 15.42
CA VAL A 24 7.55 0.59 14.78
C VAL A 24 7.80 1.95 15.42
N ILE A 25 6.77 2.76 15.67
CA ILE A 25 6.91 4.06 16.33
C ILE A 25 7.43 3.88 17.78
N CYS A 26 6.94 2.90 18.53
CA CYS A 26 7.40 2.63 19.89
C CYS A 26 8.86 2.16 19.96
N LEU A 27 9.34 1.45 18.93
CA LEU A 27 10.74 1.02 18.82
C LEU A 27 11.69 2.18 18.50
N ILE A 28 11.17 3.30 17.97
CA ILE A 28 11.96 4.49 17.69
C ILE A 28 11.97 5.37 18.95
N ASP A 29 13.08 5.35 19.69
CA ASP A 29 13.24 6.18 20.90
C ASP A 29 13.09 7.68 20.56
N PRO A 30 12.22 8.44 21.27
CA PRO A 30 12.00 9.87 21.06
C PRO A 30 13.28 10.71 21.21
N SER A 31 14.29 10.19 21.92
CA SER A 31 15.61 10.80 22.08
C SER A 31 16.35 10.95 20.73
N TYR A 32 16.14 10.03 19.79
CA TYR A 32 16.71 10.11 18.44
C TYR A 32 16.03 11.18 17.57
N VAL A 33 14.82 11.61 17.93
CA VAL A 33 14.11 12.68 17.22
C VAL A 33 14.60 14.04 17.71
N THR A 34 14.79 14.26 19.01
CA THR A 34 15.10 15.60 19.54
C THR A 34 16.58 15.98 19.43
N ALA A 35 17.51 15.03 19.49
CA ALA A 35 18.95 15.32 19.44
C ALA A 35 19.54 15.37 18.00
N TYR A 36 18.81 14.87 16.99
CA TYR A 36 19.39 14.58 15.66
C TYR A 36 18.56 15.08 14.46
N ILE A 37 17.59 15.99 14.66
CA ILE A 37 16.74 16.54 13.58
C ILE A 37 17.53 17.11 12.37
N ASN A 38 18.79 17.52 12.55
CA ASN A 38 19.61 18.06 11.47
C ASN A 38 20.64 17.08 10.87
N ILE A 39 20.78 15.84 11.40
CA ILE A 39 21.86 14.92 11.00
C ILE A 39 21.34 13.56 10.50
N ASN A 40 20.20 13.05 10.99
CA ASN A 40 19.75 11.69 10.68
C ASN A 40 18.39 11.67 9.95
N TYR A 41 18.39 12.08 8.67
CA TYR A 41 17.21 12.10 7.79
C TYR A 41 16.52 10.73 7.65
N GLU A 42 17.25 9.65 7.85
CA GLU A 42 16.76 8.27 7.78
C GLU A 42 15.64 7.98 8.79
N ILE A 43 15.77 8.43 10.04
CA ILE A 43 14.77 8.20 11.11
C ILE A 43 13.51 9.03 10.84
N VAL A 44 13.70 10.26 10.31
CA VAL A 44 12.59 11.15 9.94
C VAL A 44 11.73 10.53 8.84
N ILE A 45 12.34 9.88 7.84
CA ILE A 45 11.62 9.17 6.78
C ILE A 45 10.72 8.07 7.33
N ILE A 46 11.19 7.31 8.33
CA ILE A 46 10.38 6.26 8.97
C ILE A 46 9.16 6.85 9.66
N TYR A 47 9.30 7.99 10.36
CA TYR A 47 8.19 8.70 10.99
C TYR A 47 7.17 9.21 9.97
N VAL A 48 7.63 9.83 8.87
CA VAL A 48 6.75 10.36 7.82
C VAL A 48 5.94 9.23 7.17
N PHE A 49 6.58 8.12 6.80
CA PHE A 49 5.87 6.98 6.22
C PHE A 49 4.95 6.27 7.22
N SER A 50 5.31 6.23 8.50
CA SER A 50 4.43 5.73 9.56
C SER A 50 3.17 6.59 9.70
N ALA A 51 3.32 7.92 9.75
CA ALA A 51 2.19 8.85 9.82
C ALA A 51 1.28 8.77 8.59
N LEU A 52 1.85 8.73 7.38
CA LEU A 52 1.09 8.55 6.14
C LEU A 52 0.35 7.20 6.10
N THR A 53 0.93 6.15 6.67
CA THR A 53 0.30 4.83 6.76
C THR A 53 -0.89 4.84 7.71
N LEU A 54 -0.75 5.44 8.90
CA LEU A 54 -1.87 5.60 9.81
C LEU A 54 -2.99 6.44 9.20
N LEU A 55 -2.64 7.53 8.50
CA LEU A 55 -3.61 8.35 7.79
C LEU A 55 -4.35 7.53 6.71
N TYR A 56 -3.64 6.74 5.91
CA TYR A 56 -4.25 5.84 4.93
C TYR A 56 -5.23 4.85 5.59
N CYS A 57 -4.83 4.20 6.70
CA CYS A 57 -5.68 3.26 7.42
C CYS A 57 -6.98 3.94 7.90
N VAL A 58 -6.87 5.14 8.47
CA VAL A 58 -8.03 5.91 8.95
C VAL A 58 -8.95 6.29 7.80
N VAL A 59 -8.41 6.91 6.74
CA VAL A 59 -9.20 7.36 5.58
C VAL A 59 -9.91 6.18 4.91
N SER A 60 -9.23 5.05 4.75
CA SER A 60 -9.81 3.84 4.16
C SER A 60 -10.94 3.25 5.02
N ILE A 61 -10.80 3.23 6.35
CA ILE A 61 -11.87 2.78 7.26
C ILE A 61 -13.08 3.72 7.21
N VAL A 62 -12.86 5.04 7.17
CA VAL A 62 -13.96 6.01 7.04
C VAL A 62 -14.71 5.81 5.71
N MET A 63 -13.98 5.60 4.61
CA MET A 63 -14.57 5.27 3.31
C MET A 63 -15.42 3.99 3.36
N TYR A 64 -14.96 2.96 4.06
CA TYR A 64 -15.74 1.75 4.31
C TYR A 64 -17.08 2.06 5.02
N LEU A 65 -17.04 2.80 6.12
CA LEU A 65 -18.25 3.15 6.89
C LEU A 65 -19.24 3.98 6.05
N MET A 66 -18.75 4.88 5.20
CA MET A 66 -19.59 5.65 4.28
C MET A 66 -20.23 4.76 3.20
N MET A 67 -19.49 3.82 2.63
CA MET A 67 -20.01 2.89 1.60
C MET A 67 -20.97 1.85 2.17
N SER A 68 -20.78 1.41 3.41
CA SER A 68 -21.74 0.52 4.09
C SER A 68 -23.12 1.16 4.26
N ARG A 69 -23.20 2.50 4.29
CA ARG A 69 -24.48 3.25 4.36
C ARG A 69 -25.12 3.49 3.00
N LYS A 70 -24.34 3.52 1.92
CA LYS A 70 -24.78 3.88 0.55
C LYS A 70 -24.80 2.61 -0.31
N GLU A 71 -25.87 1.83 -0.18
CA GLU A 71 -26.20 0.65 -1.01
C GLU A 71 -25.21 -0.52 -1.06
N GLY A 72 -24.13 -0.52 -0.27
CA GLY A 72 -23.29 -1.69 -0.06
C GLY A 72 -22.65 -2.25 -1.34
N ARG A 73 -22.32 -1.38 -2.31
CA ARG A 73 -21.56 -1.76 -3.51
C ARG A 73 -20.23 -1.01 -3.53
N VAL A 74 -19.13 -1.74 -3.63
CA VAL A 74 -17.79 -1.19 -3.91
C VAL A 74 -17.82 -0.77 -5.35
N THR A 75 -17.64 0.52 -5.56
CA THR A 75 -17.44 1.05 -6.90
C THR A 75 -16.08 0.59 -7.41
N THR A 76 -15.96 0.35 -8.71
CA THR A 76 -14.67 0.04 -9.35
C THR A 76 -13.61 1.10 -9.00
N ASN A 77 -14.03 2.37 -8.92
CA ASN A 77 -13.17 3.49 -8.53
C ASN A 77 -12.58 3.32 -7.13
N HIS A 78 -13.35 2.78 -6.17
CA HIS A 78 -12.84 2.50 -4.83
C HIS A 78 -11.82 1.35 -4.84
N SER A 79 -12.08 0.28 -5.60
CA SER A 79 -11.12 -0.83 -5.73
C SER A 79 -9.82 -0.36 -6.38
N ILE A 80 -9.89 0.49 -7.42
CA ILE A 80 -8.72 1.06 -8.08
C ILE A 80 -7.94 1.96 -7.11
N ALA A 81 -8.62 2.83 -6.37
CA ALA A 81 -7.97 3.69 -5.38
C ALA A 81 -7.24 2.85 -4.32
N GLU A 82 -7.87 1.81 -3.77
CA GLU A 82 -7.26 0.90 -2.79
C GLU A 82 -6.03 0.19 -3.34
N VAL A 83 -6.05 -0.26 -4.61
CA VAL A 83 -4.88 -0.86 -5.26
C VAL A 83 -3.75 0.16 -5.42
N ILE A 84 -4.05 1.37 -5.89
CA ILE A 84 -3.02 2.42 -6.09
C ILE A 84 -2.38 2.81 -4.75
N PHE A 85 -3.20 3.08 -3.73
CA PHE A 85 -2.69 3.46 -2.41
C PHE A 85 -1.91 2.32 -1.74
N SER A 86 -2.39 1.06 -1.84
CA SER A 86 -1.65 -0.08 -1.28
C SER A 86 -0.30 -0.30 -1.96
N LEU A 87 -0.21 -0.19 -3.29
CA LEU A 87 1.05 -0.30 -4.02
C LEU A 87 2.02 0.85 -3.71
N ALA A 88 1.52 2.08 -3.56
CA ALA A 88 2.34 3.21 -3.13
C ALA A 88 2.97 2.95 -1.75
N GLN A 89 2.21 2.34 -0.83
CA GLN A 89 2.71 2.00 0.50
C GLN A 89 3.68 0.83 0.49
N VAL A 90 3.55 -0.14 -0.41
CA VAL A 90 4.58 -1.18 -0.61
C VAL A 90 5.94 -0.53 -0.89
N ILE A 91 5.99 0.46 -1.80
CA ILE A 91 7.24 1.15 -2.15
C ILE A 91 7.78 1.91 -0.93
N ALA A 92 6.92 2.65 -0.21
CA ALA A 92 7.33 3.40 0.97
C ALA A 92 7.93 2.50 2.06
N TRP A 93 7.31 1.35 2.35
CA TRP A 93 7.79 0.44 3.39
C TRP A 93 9.00 -0.41 2.96
N LEU A 94 9.21 -0.63 1.67
CA LEU A 94 10.47 -1.20 1.18
C LEU A 94 11.66 -0.26 1.40
N ILE A 95 11.45 1.06 1.29
CA ILE A 95 12.47 2.06 1.65
C ILE A 95 12.77 1.98 3.15
N VAL A 96 11.74 1.92 4.00
CA VAL A 96 11.90 1.74 5.46
C VAL A 96 12.65 0.46 5.80
N LEU A 97 12.36 -0.64 5.10
CA LEU A 97 13.06 -1.92 5.27
C LEU A 97 14.55 -1.79 4.96
N GLY A 98 14.90 -1.14 3.85
CA GLY A 98 16.28 -0.89 3.47
C GLY A 98 17.02 -0.01 4.48
N VAL A 99 16.37 1.09 4.91
CA VAL A 99 16.94 2.02 5.90
C VAL A 99 17.09 1.36 7.27
N GLY A 100 16.10 0.61 7.75
CA GLY A 100 16.20 -0.12 9.01
C GLY A 100 17.33 -1.16 9.00
N GLY A 101 17.54 -1.83 7.86
CA GLY A 101 18.63 -2.78 7.67
C GLY A 101 20.02 -2.14 7.64
N THR A 102 20.18 -0.98 7.01
CA THR A 102 21.49 -0.29 7.00
C THR A 102 21.83 0.33 8.35
N ILE A 103 20.82 0.83 9.09
CA ILE A 103 21.02 1.35 10.44
C ILE A 103 21.43 0.23 11.41
N SER A 104 20.76 -0.92 11.36
CA SER A 104 21.06 -2.04 12.27
C SER A 104 22.49 -2.57 12.10
N GLN A 105 23.03 -2.54 10.88
CA GLN A 105 24.40 -2.98 10.60
C GLN A 105 25.48 -2.01 11.10
N ARG A 106 25.17 -0.70 11.20
CA ARG A 106 26.14 0.33 11.62
C ARG A 106 26.06 0.71 13.10
N THR A 107 25.07 0.20 13.84
CA THR A 107 24.86 0.52 15.27
C THR A 107 25.26 -0.62 16.20
N ILE A 108 25.62 -0.26 17.44
CA ILE A 108 26.07 -1.18 18.50
C ILE A 108 24.88 -2.06 18.95
N ILE A 109 25.20 -3.27 19.41
CA ILE A 109 24.33 -4.44 19.69
C ILE A 109 22.89 -4.08 20.13
N GLU A 110 22.69 -3.28 21.16
CA GLU A 110 21.36 -3.01 21.74
C GLU A 110 20.49 -2.09 20.86
N SER A 111 21.08 -1.07 20.23
CA SER A 111 20.39 -0.23 19.25
C SER A 111 20.23 -0.93 17.90
N GLY A 112 21.19 -1.79 17.53
CA GLY A 112 21.12 -2.58 16.31
C GLY A 112 19.94 -3.55 16.32
N GLU A 113 19.63 -4.14 17.48
CA GLU A 113 18.48 -5.05 17.65
C GLU A 113 17.14 -4.35 17.41
N THR A 114 16.92 -3.15 17.98
CA THR A 114 15.66 -2.41 17.80
C THR A 114 15.41 -2.02 16.34
N PHE A 115 16.44 -1.57 15.63
CA PHE A 115 16.35 -1.31 14.19
C PHE A 115 16.18 -2.58 13.35
N GLY A 116 16.73 -3.72 13.81
CA GLY A 116 16.45 -5.03 13.23
C GLY A 116 14.97 -5.41 13.32
N TRP A 117 14.34 -5.19 14.48
CA TRP A 117 12.90 -5.40 14.67
C TRP A 117 12.05 -4.45 13.82
N ILE A 118 12.46 -3.19 13.64
CA ILE A 118 11.82 -2.26 12.70
C ILE A 118 11.87 -2.82 11.28
N GLY A 119 13.02 -3.35 10.85
CA GLY A 119 13.17 -4.03 9.57
C GLY A 119 12.22 -5.23 9.41
N ALA A 120 12.15 -6.11 10.42
CA ALA A 120 11.25 -7.27 10.39
C ALA A 120 9.76 -6.86 10.29
N LEU A 121 9.34 -5.87 11.09
CA LEU A 121 7.98 -5.34 11.07
C LEU A 121 7.65 -4.67 9.72
N SER A 122 8.60 -3.96 9.13
CA SER A 122 8.41 -3.36 7.80
C SER A 122 8.13 -4.42 6.72
N GLY A 123 8.78 -5.58 6.79
CA GLY A 123 8.52 -6.71 5.89
C GLY A 123 7.10 -7.27 6.03
N VAL A 124 6.61 -7.41 7.28
CA VAL A 124 5.23 -7.83 7.56
C VAL A 124 4.22 -6.81 7.01
N ILE A 125 4.51 -5.52 7.16
CA ILE A 125 3.68 -4.44 6.64
C ILE A 125 3.63 -4.49 5.10
N VAL A 126 4.77 -4.66 4.42
CA VAL A 126 4.83 -4.84 2.95
C VAL A 126 3.99 -6.02 2.51
N GLY A 127 4.13 -7.19 3.15
CA GLY A 127 3.33 -8.37 2.85
C GLY A 127 1.82 -8.13 3.03
N SER A 128 1.45 -7.37 4.07
CA SER A 128 0.06 -7.02 4.35
C SER A 128 -0.53 -6.08 3.29
N PHE A 129 0.25 -5.13 2.77
CA PHE A 129 -0.18 -4.27 1.66
C PHE A 129 -0.31 -5.03 0.34
N LEU A 130 0.59 -5.97 0.06
CA LEU A 130 0.48 -6.85 -1.12
C LEU A 130 -0.78 -7.73 -1.04
N LEU A 131 -1.13 -8.21 0.15
CA LEU A 131 -2.36 -8.97 0.37
C LEU A 131 -3.60 -8.12 0.07
N ILE A 132 -3.64 -6.86 0.53
CA ILE A 132 -4.73 -5.92 0.23
C ILE A 132 -4.82 -5.68 -1.28
N ALA A 133 -3.69 -5.41 -1.95
CA ALA A 133 -3.66 -5.20 -3.40
C ALA A 133 -4.20 -6.42 -4.16
N ALA A 134 -3.78 -7.64 -3.79
CA ALA A 134 -4.25 -8.88 -4.41
C ALA A 134 -5.76 -9.08 -4.24
N ILE A 135 -6.30 -8.77 -3.06
CA ILE A 135 -7.74 -8.88 -2.77
C ILE A 135 -8.56 -7.95 -3.68
N PHE A 136 -8.11 -6.70 -3.90
CA PHE A 136 -8.85 -5.73 -4.72
C PHE A 136 -8.60 -5.86 -6.23
N ILE A 137 -7.46 -6.38 -6.67
CA ILE A 137 -7.15 -6.64 -8.08
C ILE A 137 -8.18 -7.56 -8.74
N ILE A 138 -8.70 -8.56 -7.99
CA ILE A 138 -9.73 -9.49 -8.48
C ILE A 138 -11.00 -8.76 -8.94
N ASN A 139 -11.31 -7.59 -8.37
CA ASN A 139 -12.45 -6.76 -8.77
C ASN A 139 -12.13 -5.80 -9.92
N VAL A 140 -10.85 -5.51 -10.17
CA VAL A 140 -10.40 -4.61 -11.24
C VAL A 140 -10.28 -5.37 -12.57
N ILE A 141 -9.79 -6.62 -12.56
CA ILE A 141 -9.59 -7.43 -13.76
C ILE A 141 -10.84 -7.50 -14.67
N PRO A 142 -12.05 -7.85 -14.16
CA PRO A 142 -13.27 -7.89 -14.97
C PRO A 142 -13.63 -6.54 -15.61
N SER A 143 -13.31 -5.42 -14.95
CA SER A 143 -13.58 -4.07 -15.47
C SER A 143 -12.60 -3.63 -16.57
N LEU A 144 -11.44 -4.28 -16.67
CA LEU A 144 -10.42 -4.01 -17.69
C LEU A 144 -10.72 -4.72 -19.01
N TYR A 145 -11.43 -5.86 -19.00
CA TYR A 145 -11.78 -6.62 -20.21
C TYR A 145 -12.49 -5.82 -21.32
N PRO A 146 -13.51 -4.97 -21.06
CA PRO A 146 -14.12 -4.17 -22.11
C PRO A 146 -13.16 -3.12 -22.70
N PHE A 147 -12.22 -2.59 -21.90
CA PHE A 147 -11.19 -1.67 -22.40
C PHE A 147 -10.19 -2.36 -23.31
N TYR A 148 -9.70 -3.56 -22.96
CA TYR A 148 -8.83 -4.35 -23.83
C TYR A 148 -9.54 -4.80 -25.11
N SER A 149 -10.82 -5.18 -25.02
CA SER A 149 -11.61 -5.56 -26.18
C SER A 149 -11.84 -4.38 -27.13
N CYS A 150 -12.12 -3.18 -26.61
CA CYS A 150 -12.23 -1.96 -27.42
C CYS A 150 -10.89 -1.55 -28.04
N TYR A 151 -9.78 -1.60 -27.29
CA TYR A 151 -8.45 -1.26 -27.83
C TYR A 151 -8.01 -2.22 -28.95
N ILE A 152 -8.23 -3.53 -28.79
CA ILE A 152 -7.96 -4.51 -29.86
C ILE A 152 -8.89 -4.27 -31.04
N LEU A 153 -10.18 -4.00 -30.83
CA LEU A 153 -11.09 -3.67 -31.93
C LEU A 153 -10.65 -2.41 -32.68
N SER A 154 -10.24 -1.34 -31.98
CA SER A 154 -9.76 -0.10 -32.60
C SER A 154 -8.47 -0.30 -33.39
N ILE A 155 -7.53 -1.12 -32.90
CA ILE A 155 -6.30 -1.47 -33.64
C ILE A 155 -6.62 -2.32 -34.87
N VAL A 156 -7.54 -3.29 -34.76
CA VAL A 156 -7.98 -4.11 -35.90
C VAL A 156 -8.74 -3.27 -36.93
N PHE A 157 -9.58 -2.32 -36.50
CA PHE A 157 -10.30 -1.42 -37.42
C PHE A 157 -9.35 -0.49 -38.17
N ILE A 158 -8.36 0.11 -37.48
CA ILE A 158 -7.33 0.97 -38.11
C ILE A 158 -6.42 0.16 -39.05
N SER A 159 -6.19 -1.13 -38.76
CA SER A 159 -5.38 -2.00 -39.62
C SER A 159 -6.17 -2.65 -40.76
N GLY A 160 -7.50 -2.62 -40.72
CA GLY A 160 -8.40 -3.07 -41.79
C GLY A 160 -8.57 -2.03 -42.89
N ASP A 161 -8.64 -0.76 -42.51
CA ASP A 161 -8.84 0.39 -43.41
C ASP A 161 -7.66 0.59 -44.40
N LYS A 162 -6.43 0.28 -43.98
CA LYS A 162 -5.23 0.40 -44.84
C LYS A 162 -5.12 -0.64 -45.95
N ARG A 163 -6.02 -1.64 -46.03
CA ARG A 163 -5.93 -2.72 -47.03
C ARG A 163 -6.85 -2.54 -48.23
N GLU A 164 -7.78 -1.58 -48.21
CA GLU A 164 -8.70 -1.34 -49.33
C GLU A 164 -8.25 -0.23 -50.28
N ASP A 165 -7.25 0.58 -49.92
CA ASP A 165 -6.71 1.66 -50.76
C ASP A 165 -5.57 1.24 -51.71
N SER A 166 -5.26 -0.06 -51.79
CA SER A 166 -4.12 -0.58 -52.56
C SER A 166 -4.49 -1.67 -53.58
N LEU A 167 -5.65 -1.55 -54.24
CA LEU A 167 -6.04 -2.34 -55.41
C LEU A 167 -6.60 -1.46 -56.53
#